data_AF-A0A0M8VW25-F1
#
_entry.id   AF-A0A0M8VW25-F1
#
_cell.length_a   1.000
_cell.length_b   1.000
_cell.length_c   1.000
_cell.angle_alpha   90.00
_cell.angle_beta   90.00
_cell.angle_gamma   90.00
#
_symmetry.space_group_name_H-M   'P 1'
#
loop_
_entity.id
_entity.type
_entity.pdbx_description
1 polymer ?
#
loop_
_entity_poly.entity_id
_entity_poly.type
_entity_poly.pdbx_seq_one_letter_code
_entity_poly.pdbx_strand_id
1 'polypeptide(L)'
;MSTGLVREAAPVIDRETAVQAVEEQLERDYQEWRAVSGDAMRMAVVRVREHELVWIVSWQSEEFIRSRNREFMLVGSGPYLVDRVDGGLHSIGVLSSQTGEWEADYRVRIRGLPPRTAVDELHDATRAVAAARGRMHAVRTLRRGLPVLSPAQAIEYVHALLDGDPPARLVAVATEELVEPLDPVFAVTTIRSGAPRRAG
;
A
#
# COMPACT_ATOMS: atom_id res chain seq x y z
N MET A 1 26.46 38.03 5.44
CA MET A 1 25.00 37.87 5.44
C MET A 1 24.68 36.63 4.62
N SER A 2 24.44 35.49 5.28
CA SER A 2 24.06 34.24 4.62
C SER A 2 22.55 34.11 4.66
N THR A 3 21.91 34.24 3.50
CA THR A 3 20.50 33.92 3.31
C THR A 3 20.37 32.40 3.28
N GLY A 4 19.90 31.83 4.39
CA GLY A 4 19.52 30.42 4.45
C GLY A 4 18.31 30.18 3.55
N LEU A 5 18.51 29.42 2.47
CA LEU A 5 17.44 28.83 1.69
C LEU A 5 16.74 27.79 2.58
N VAL A 6 15.62 28.19 3.17
CA VAL A 6 14.64 27.25 3.72
C VAL A 6 14.13 26.45 2.53
N ARG A 7 14.52 25.17 2.42
CA ARG A 7 13.85 24.21 1.54
C ARG A 7 12.41 24.12 2.03
N GLU A 8 11.50 24.81 1.38
CA GLU A 8 10.07 24.56 1.50
C GLU A 8 9.85 23.11 1.07
N ALA A 9 9.56 22.23 2.04
CA ALA A 9 9.14 20.88 1.73
C ALA A 9 7.86 21.01 0.89
N ALA A 10 7.83 20.39 -0.29
CA ALA A 10 6.62 20.37 -1.10
C ALA A 10 5.43 19.93 -0.21
N PRO A 11 4.28 20.63 -0.26
CA PRO A 11 3.18 20.30 0.61
C PRO A 11 2.77 18.85 0.36
N VAL A 12 2.87 18.03 1.40
CA VAL A 12 2.32 16.68 1.42
C VAL A 12 0.83 16.82 1.16
N ILE A 13 0.31 16.04 0.20
CA ILE A 13 -1.10 16.04 -0.14
C ILE A 13 -1.89 15.74 1.13
N ASP A 14 -2.75 16.67 1.51
CA ASP A 14 -3.62 16.52 2.66
C ASP A 14 -4.86 15.68 2.31
N ARG A 15 -5.66 15.38 3.33
CA ARG A 15 -6.83 14.52 3.22
C ARG A 15 -7.88 15.15 2.29
N GLU A 16 -8.11 16.45 2.42
CA GLU A 16 -9.10 17.20 1.66
C GLU A 16 -8.74 17.26 0.17
N THR A 17 -7.48 17.51 -0.14
CA THR A 17 -6.95 17.48 -1.51
C THR A 17 -7.08 16.09 -2.14
N ALA A 18 -6.85 15.03 -1.36
CA ALA A 18 -7.05 13.66 -1.83
C ALA A 18 -8.52 13.33 -2.10
N VAL A 19 -9.44 13.80 -1.24
CA VAL A 19 -10.89 13.66 -1.46
C VAL A 19 -11.28 14.37 -2.75
N GLN A 20 -10.88 15.63 -2.90
CA GLN A 20 -11.21 16.43 -4.08
C GLN A 20 -10.71 15.75 -5.37
N ALA A 21 -9.46 15.26 -5.38
CA ALA A 21 -8.90 14.57 -6.54
C ALA A 21 -9.75 13.37 -6.97
N VAL A 22 -10.31 12.63 -6.02
CA VAL A 22 -11.19 11.48 -6.28
C VAL A 22 -12.58 11.90 -6.69
N GLU A 23 -13.18 12.89 -6.03
CA GLU A 23 -14.49 13.42 -6.43
C GLU A 23 -14.48 13.95 -7.87
N GLU A 24 -13.41 14.64 -8.27
CA GLU A 24 -13.23 15.06 -9.65
C GLU A 24 -13.11 13.87 -10.62
N GLN A 25 -12.49 12.76 -10.21
CA GLN A 25 -12.42 11.56 -11.04
C GLN A 25 -13.78 10.90 -11.18
N LEU A 26 -14.50 10.74 -10.07
CA LEU A 26 -15.84 10.15 -10.05
C LEU A 26 -16.81 10.95 -10.91
N GLU A 27 -16.71 12.28 -10.92
CA GLU A 27 -17.51 13.13 -11.78
C GLU A 27 -17.15 12.93 -13.27
N ARG A 28 -15.86 12.81 -13.61
CA ARG A 28 -15.45 12.50 -15.00
C ARG A 28 -16.02 11.16 -15.44
N ASP A 29 -15.85 10.11 -14.63
CA ASP A 29 -16.34 8.76 -14.93
C ASP A 29 -17.88 8.75 -15.09
N TYR A 30 -18.59 9.51 -14.24
CA TYR A 30 -20.05 9.69 -14.35
C TYR A 30 -20.45 10.35 -15.68
N GLN A 31 -19.79 11.44 -16.08
CA GLN A 31 -20.10 12.13 -17.34
C GLN A 31 -19.82 11.24 -18.55
N GLU A 32 -18.72 10.48 -18.54
CA GLU A 32 -18.39 9.52 -19.61
C GLU A 32 -19.45 8.41 -19.72
N TRP A 33 -19.86 7.81 -18.60
CA TRP A 33 -20.90 6.78 -18.61
C TRP A 33 -22.26 7.32 -19.01
N ARG A 34 -22.62 8.52 -18.55
CA ARG A 34 -23.89 9.18 -18.90
C ARG A 34 -24.00 9.46 -20.39
N ALA A 35 -22.88 9.72 -21.06
CA ALA A 35 -22.86 9.92 -22.51
C ALA A 35 -23.17 8.63 -23.30
N VAL A 36 -22.96 7.45 -22.70
CA VAL A 36 -23.08 6.15 -23.38
C VAL A 36 -24.28 5.34 -22.88
N SER A 37 -24.76 5.56 -21.66
CA SER A 37 -25.90 4.85 -21.05
C SER A 37 -26.75 5.76 -20.16
N GLY A 38 -28.06 5.57 -20.23
CA GLY A 38 -29.04 6.24 -19.36
C GLY A 38 -28.98 5.78 -17.90
N ASP A 39 -28.35 4.64 -17.62
CA ASP A 39 -28.24 4.04 -16.28
C ASP A 39 -26.99 4.51 -15.51
N ALA A 40 -26.38 5.61 -15.93
CA ALA A 40 -25.23 6.17 -15.23
C ALA A 40 -25.58 6.59 -13.81
N MET A 41 -24.82 6.09 -12.84
CA MET A 41 -25.04 6.35 -11.42
C MET A 41 -23.99 7.32 -10.90
N ARG A 42 -24.43 8.31 -10.11
CA ARG A 42 -23.49 9.16 -9.38
C ARG A 42 -22.82 8.40 -8.26
N MET A 43 -21.55 8.71 -8.05
CA MET A 43 -20.67 8.07 -7.09
C MET A 43 -20.15 9.12 -6.13
N ALA A 44 -20.00 8.75 -4.86
CA ALA A 44 -19.51 9.62 -3.80
C ALA A 44 -18.46 8.92 -2.95
N VAL A 45 -17.54 9.71 -2.39
CA VAL A 45 -16.57 9.24 -1.41
C VAL A 45 -17.30 8.84 -0.12
N VAL A 46 -17.00 7.64 0.39
CA VAL A 46 -17.60 7.12 1.63
C VAL A 46 -16.61 7.03 2.79
N ARG A 47 -15.32 6.89 2.49
CA ARG A 47 -14.28 6.73 3.51
C ARG A 47 -12.93 7.14 2.96
N VAL A 48 -12.14 7.79 3.81
CA VAL A 48 -10.72 8.02 3.57
C VAL A 48 -9.93 7.43 4.71
N ARG A 49 -8.89 6.66 4.36
CA ARG A 49 -7.92 6.12 5.32
C ARG A 49 -6.53 6.64 4.97
N GLU A 50 -5.79 7.03 6.00
CA GLU A 50 -4.39 7.38 5.86
C GLU A 50 -3.56 6.09 5.73
N HIS A 51 -2.63 6.08 4.78
CA HIS A 51 -1.58 5.09 4.65
C HIS A 51 -0.22 5.82 4.59
N GLU A 52 0.88 5.11 4.86
CA GLU A 52 2.20 5.74 4.85
C GLU A 52 2.59 6.29 3.47
N LEU A 53 2.13 5.64 2.38
CA LEU A 53 2.42 6.04 0.99
C LEU A 53 1.34 6.92 0.36
N VAL A 54 0.07 6.70 0.72
CA VAL A 54 -1.10 7.15 -0.04
C VAL A 54 -2.27 7.51 0.90
N TRP A 55 -3.24 8.24 0.38
CA TRP A 55 -4.60 8.21 0.91
C TRP A 55 -5.40 7.12 0.20
N ILE A 56 -6.02 6.22 0.97
CA ILE A 56 -6.92 5.19 0.45
C ILE A 56 -8.35 5.73 0.49
N VAL A 57 -8.95 5.95 -0.68
CA VAL A 57 -10.25 6.61 -0.82
C VAL A 57 -11.28 5.62 -1.35
N SER A 58 -12.19 5.20 -0.47
CA SER A 58 -13.31 4.34 -0.82
C SER A 58 -14.50 5.18 -1.29
N TRP A 59 -15.22 4.67 -2.29
CA TRP A 59 -16.35 5.33 -2.91
C TRP A 59 -17.50 4.34 -3.16
N GLN A 60 -18.71 4.86 -3.37
CA GLN A 60 -19.91 4.06 -3.60
C GLN A 60 -20.99 4.90 -4.31
N SER A 61 -22.01 4.25 -4.86
CA SER A 61 -23.19 4.93 -5.40
C SER A 61 -23.87 5.83 -4.37
N GLU A 62 -24.20 7.06 -4.78
CA GLU A 62 -25.05 7.96 -3.98
C GLU A 62 -26.42 7.35 -3.66
N GLU A 63 -27.01 6.64 -4.64
CA GLU A 63 -28.30 5.98 -4.49
C GLU A 63 -28.23 4.88 -3.41
N PHE A 64 -27.18 4.08 -3.39
CA PHE A 64 -26.97 3.09 -2.34
C PHE A 64 -26.74 3.74 -0.98
N ILE A 65 -25.93 4.80 -0.90
CA ILE A 65 -25.65 5.51 0.35
C ILE A 65 -26.96 6.01 0.99
N ARG A 66 -27.83 6.60 0.16
CA ARG A 66 -29.13 7.15 0.60
C ARG A 66 -30.17 6.08 0.90
N SER A 67 -30.39 5.13 -0.02
CA SER A 67 -31.51 4.18 0.04
C SER A 67 -31.18 2.88 0.78
N ARG A 68 -29.90 2.50 0.82
CA ARG A 68 -29.42 1.17 1.21
C ARG A 68 -29.99 0.01 0.37
N ASN A 69 -30.63 0.29 -0.76
CA ASN A 69 -31.08 -0.74 -1.68
C ASN A 69 -29.87 -1.37 -2.39
N ARG A 70 -29.70 -2.69 -2.22
CA ARG A 70 -28.56 -3.46 -2.72
C ARG A 70 -28.45 -3.49 -4.24
N GLU A 71 -29.52 -3.22 -4.97
CA GLU A 71 -29.47 -3.11 -6.43
C GLU A 71 -28.52 -2.00 -6.90
N PHE A 72 -28.32 -0.97 -6.07
CA PHE A 72 -27.41 0.14 -6.37
C PHE A 72 -26.01 -0.03 -5.76
N MET A 73 -25.74 -1.17 -5.11
CA MET A 73 -24.46 -1.42 -4.49
C MET A 73 -23.45 -1.85 -5.54
N LEU A 74 -22.37 -1.07 -5.67
CA LEU A 74 -21.23 -1.44 -6.49
C LEU A 74 -20.37 -2.46 -5.72
N VAL A 75 -20.28 -3.66 -6.30
CA VAL A 75 -19.49 -4.79 -5.79
C VAL A 75 -18.28 -4.98 -6.69
N GLY A 76 -17.12 -5.25 -6.10
CA GLY A 76 -15.88 -5.50 -6.84
C GLY A 76 -15.04 -4.25 -7.13
N SER A 77 -15.61 -3.05 -7.00
CA SER A 77 -14.89 -1.79 -7.11
C SER A 77 -13.92 -1.62 -5.94
N GLY A 78 -12.61 -1.57 -6.23
CA GLY A 78 -11.61 -1.22 -5.24
C GLY A 78 -11.47 0.29 -5.05
N PRO A 79 -10.78 0.73 -3.99
CA PRO A 79 -10.58 2.14 -3.71
C PRO A 79 -9.64 2.79 -4.73
N TYR A 80 -9.67 4.12 -4.77
CA TYR A 80 -8.58 4.90 -5.35
C TYR A 80 -7.46 5.07 -4.32
N LEU A 81 -6.24 5.19 -4.83
CA LEU A 81 -5.06 5.59 -4.08
C LEU A 81 -4.62 6.96 -4.56
N VAL A 82 -4.46 7.91 -3.64
CA VAL A 82 -3.89 9.23 -3.94
C VAL A 82 -2.51 9.32 -3.32
N ASP A 83 -1.48 9.55 -4.14
CA ASP A 83 -0.11 9.68 -3.69
C ASP A 83 0.06 10.86 -2.73
N ARG A 84 0.68 10.61 -1.56
CA ARG A 84 0.83 11.66 -0.53
C ARG A 84 1.85 12.74 -0.86
N VAL A 85 2.70 12.55 -1.86
CA VAL A 85 3.78 13.51 -2.18
C VAL A 85 3.48 14.24 -3.48
N ASP A 86 3.00 13.54 -4.51
CA ASP A 86 2.81 14.13 -5.84
C ASP A 86 1.34 14.24 -6.27
N GLY A 87 0.41 13.67 -5.50
CA GLY A 87 -1.03 13.70 -5.80
C GLY A 87 -1.45 12.81 -6.97
N GLY A 88 -0.59 11.91 -7.44
CA GLY A 88 -0.94 10.91 -8.44
C GLY A 88 -2.16 10.09 -8.03
N LEU A 89 -3.07 9.88 -8.99
CA LEU A 89 -4.29 9.11 -8.78
C LEU A 89 -4.16 7.74 -9.43
N HIS A 90 -4.39 6.72 -8.62
CA HIS A 90 -4.28 5.33 -9.00
C HIS A 90 -5.52 4.55 -8.54
N SER A 91 -5.77 3.39 -9.15
CA SER A 91 -6.79 2.45 -8.71
C SER A 91 -6.18 1.08 -8.44
N ILE A 92 -6.82 0.35 -7.53
CA ILE A 92 -6.51 -1.04 -7.24
C ILE A 92 -7.81 -1.85 -7.21
N GLY A 93 -7.70 -3.16 -7.47
CA GLY A 93 -8.82 -4.07 -7.30
C GLY A 93 -9.19 -4.27 -5.83
N VAL A 94 -10.45 -4.69 -5.58
CA VAL A 94 -10.93 -4.95 -4.20
C VAL A 94 -10.12 -6.01 -3.47
N LEU A 95 -9.63 -7.04 -4.17
CA LEU A 95 -8.80 -8.09 -3.58
C LEU A 95 -7.44 -7.54 -3.15
N SER A 96 -6.76 -6.82 -4.06
CA SER A 96 -5.49 -6.16 -3.77
C SER A 96 -5.60 -5.21 -2.57
N SER A 97 -6.71 -4.46 -2.45
CA SER A 97 -6.97 -3.61 -1.29
C SER A 97 -7.17 -4.38 0.02
N GLN A 98 -7.66 -5.62 -0.01
CA GLN A 98 -7.89 -6.42 1.18
C GLN A 98 -6.63 -7.15 1.64
N THR A 99 -5.80 -7.60 0.71
CA THR A 99 -4.55 -8.33 1.00
C THR A 99 -3.38 -7.39 1.29
N GLY A 100 -3.39 -6.17 0.73
CA GLY A 100 -2.28 -5.22 0.84
C GLY A 100 -1.19 -5.40 -0.22
N GLU A 101 -1.35 -6.37 -1.13
CA GLU A 101 -0.33 -6.73 -2.12
C GLU A 101 -0.02 -5.61 -3.13
N TRP A 102 -0.91 -4.62 -3.27
CA TRP A 102 -0.66 -3.42 -4.07
C TRP A 102 0.58 -2.64 -3.62
N GLU A 103 0.98 -2.73 -2.35
CA GLU A 103 2.05 -1.88 -1.79
C GLU A 103 3.42 -2.13 -2.42
N ALA A 104 3.73 -3.39 -2.71
CA ALA A 104 5.01 -3.76 -3.31
C ALA A 104 5.15 -3.15 -4.72
N ASP A 105 4.11 -3.31 -5.54
CA ASP A 105 4.04 -2.72 -6.87
C ASP A 105 4.03 -1.18 -6.81
N TYR A 106 3.30 -0.60 -5.86
CA TYR A 106 3.25 0.85 -5.67
C TYR A 106 4.64 1.42 -5.33
N ARG A 107 5.37 0.79 -4.40
CA ARG A 107 6.73 1.21 -4.03
C ARG A 107 7.67 1.17 -5.23
N VAL A 108 7.73 0.03 -5.90
CA VAL A 108 8.73 -0.18 -6.95
C VAL A 108 8.39 0.61 -8.21
N ARG A 109 7.19 0.39 -8.77
CA ARG A 109 6.85 0.90 -10.10
C ARG A 109 6.35 2.34 -10.06
N ILE A 110 5.55 2.71 -9.06
CA ILE A 110 4.98 4.05 -8.97
C ILE A 110 5.95 5.00 -8.27
N ARG A 111 6.53 4.58 -7.14
CA ARG A 111 7.39 5.44 -6.32
C ARG A 111 8.87 5.37 -6.65
N GLY A 112 9.34 4.31 -7.33
CA GLY A 112 10.77 4.07 -7.52
C GLY A 112 11.51 3.86 -6.19
N LEU A 113 10.77 3.48 -5.14
CA LEU A 113 11.34 3.14 -3.85
C LEU A 113 11.82 1.69 -3.86
N PRO A 114 12.82 1.35 -3.04
CA PRO A 114 13.16 -0.05 -2.80
C PRO A 114 11.89 -0.82 -2.39
N PRO A 115 11.69 -2.05 -2.88
CA PRO A 115 10.60 -2.89 -2.39
C PRO A 115 10.74 -3.05 -0.88
N ARG A 116 9.63 -2.97 -0.15
CA ARG A 116 9.56 -3.64 1.15
C ARG A 116 9.41 -5.11 0.81
N THR A 117 10.45 -5.87 1.08
CA THR A 117 10.45 -7.30 0.82
C THR A 117 9.68 -8.00 1.94
N ALA A 118 9.13 -9.18 1.67
CA ALA A 118 8.57 -10.04 2.71
C ALA A 118 9.62 -10.36 3.81
N VAL A 119 10.92 -10.24 3.48
CA VAL A 119 12.01 -10.34 4.44
C VAL A 119 12.06 -9.14 5.40
N ASP A 120 11.79 -7.92 4.94
CA ASP A 120 11.74 -6.74 5.80
C ASP A 120 10.58 -6.84 6.81
N GLU A 121 9.41 -7.30 6.36
CA GLU A 121 8.26 -7.56 7.23
C GLU A 121 8.54 -8.67 8.24
N LEU A 122 9.20 -9.74 7.79
CA LEU A 122 9.67 -10.80 8.67
C LEU A 122 10.61 -10.26 9.75
N HIS A 123 11.53 -9.36 9.39
CA HIS A 123 12.46 -8.73 10.33
C HIS A 123 11.72 -7.91 11.37
N ASP A 124 10.81 -7.03 10.94
CA ASP A 124 10.02 -6.17 11.82
C ASP A 124 9.15 -7.00 12.78
N ALA A 125 8.46 -8.02 12.27
CA ALA A 125 7.67 -8.94 13.07
C ALA A 125 8.54 -9.71 14.10
N THR A 126 9.72 -10.17 13.68
CA THR A 126 10.65 -10.90 14.55
C THR A 126 11.17 -10.01 15.68
N ARG A 127 11.55 -8.76 15.38
CA ARG A 127 11.97 -7.77 16.39
C ARG A 127 10.84 -7.45 17.37
N ALA A 128 9.61 -7.24 16.87
CA ALA A 128 8.45 -6.97 17.71
C ALA A 128 8.14 -8.12 18.67
N VAL A 129 8.19 -9.37 18.20
CA VAL A 129 8.00 -10.55 19.06
C VAL A 129 9.12 -10.69 20.08
N ALA A 130 10.37 -10.45 19.69
CA ALA A 130 11.50 -10.51 20.61
C ALA A 130 11.36 -9.48 21.73
N ALA A 131 10.94 -8.26 21.41
CA ALA A 131 10.67 -7.20 22.39
C ALA A 131 9.51 -7.56 23.34
N ALA A 132 8.43 -8.15 22.82
CA ALA A 132 7.23 -8.44 23.61
C ALA A 132 7.30 -9.73 24.43
N ARG A 133 7.97 -10.77 23.93
CA ARG A 133 7.93 -12.15 24.47
C ARG A 133 9.29 -12.82 24.61
N GLY A 134 10.37 -12.11 24.28
CA GLY A 134 11.73 -12.59 24.38
C GLY A 134 12.21 -13.39 23.17
N ARG A 135 13.53 -13.56 23.09
CA ARG A 135 14.24 -14.11 21.93
C ARG A 135 13.76 -15.50 21.51
N MET A 136 13.52 -16.40 22.47
CA MET A 136 13.10 -17.77 22.14
C MET A 136 11.70 -17.84 21.52
N HIS A 137 10.82 -16.90 21.87
CA HIS A 137 9.51 -16.80 21.24
C HIS A 137 9.61 -16.28 19.81
N ALA A 138 10.55 -15.35 19.56
CA ALA A 138 10.86 -14.87 18.22
C ALA A 138 11.44 -16.00 17.35
N VAL A 139 12.40 -16.79 17.86
CA VAL A 139 12.94 -17.99 17.16
C VAL A 139 11.83 -18.98 16.80
N ARG A 140 10.91 -19.25 17.74
CA ARG A 140 9.79 -20.17 17.48
C ARG A 140 8.81 -19.62 16.45
N THR A 141 8.60 -18.31 16.42
CA THR A 141 7.70 -17.64 15.47
C THR A 141 8.34 -17.62 14.08
N LEU A 142 9.62 -17.22 13.97
CA LEU A 142 10.41 -17.26 12.74
C LEU A 142 10.36 -18.65 12.10
N ARG A 143 10.64 -19.70 12.86
CA ARG A 143 10.65 -21.08 12.33
C ARG A 143 9.27 -21.62 11.95
N ARG A 144 8.19 -21.02 12.45
CA ARG A 144 6.84 -21.35 11.99
C ARG A 144 6.55 -20.73 10.62
N GLY A 145 7.07 -19.54 10.36
CA GLY A 145 6.96 -18.86 9.06
C GLY A 145 7.98 -19.35 8.03
N LEU A 146 9.16 -19.82 8.48
CA LEU A 146 10.22 -20.38 7.64
C LEU A 146 10.64 -21.78 8.12
N PRO A 147 9.84 -22.82 7.84
CA PRO A 147 10.14 -24.19 8.26
C PRO A 147 11.43 -24.75 7.67
N VAL A 148 11.90 -24.19 6.54
CA VAL A 148 13.17 -24.55 5.88
C VAL A 148 14.39 -24.25 6.76
N LEU A 149 14.29 -23.28 7.68
CA LEU A 149 15.37 -22.97 8.60
C LEU A 149 15.45 -24.04 9.69
N SER A 150 16.63 -24.66 9.81
CA SER A 150 16.93 -25.54 10.94
C SER A 150 16.87 -24.76 12.27
N PRO A 151 16.68 -25.44 13.41
CA PRO A 151 16.67 -24.78 14.71
C PRO A 151 17.92 -23.92 14.98
N ALA A 152 19.09 -24.38 14.55
CA ALA A 152 20.34 -23.64 14.71
C ALA A 152 20.37 -22.37 13.84
N GLN A 153 19.96 -22.50 12.57
CA GLN A 153 19.87 -21.35 11.66
C GLN A 153 18.84 -20.32 12.14
N ALA A 154 17.69 -20.75 12.68
CA ALA A 154 16.70 -19.84 13.23
C ALA A 154 17.21 -19.08 14.47
N ILE A 155 18.00 -19.74 15.34
CA ILE A 155 18.65 -19.07 16.48
C ILE A 155 19.67 -18.05 15.99
N GLU A 156 20.53 -18.44 15.05
CA GLU A 156 21.54 -17.56 14.47
C GLU A 156 20.89 -16.33 13.80
N TYR A 157 19.83 -16.54 13.02
CA TYR A 157 19.08 -15.48 12.37
C TYR A 157 18.57 -14.45 13.38
N VAL A 158 17.85 -14.91 14.42
CA VAL A 158 17.26 -14.00 15.41
C VAL A 158 18.33 -13.28 16.21
N HIS A 159 19.41 -13.96 16.60
CA HIS A 159 20.50 -13.31 17.33
C HIS A 159 21.11 -12.19 16.51
N ALA A 160 21.57 -12.49 15.29
CA ALA A 160 22.20 -11.51 14.42
C ALA A 160 21.24 -10.36 14.04
N LEU A 161 19.95 -10.65 13.81
CA LEU A 161 18.93 -9.63 13.54
C LEU A 161 18.70 -8.67 14.71
N LEU A 162 18.82 -9.15 15.96
CA LEU A 162 18.67 -8.31 17.15
C LEU A 162 19.95 -7.52 17.47
N ASP A 163 21.10 -8.02 17.04
CA ASP A 163 22.40 -7.37 17.20
C ASP A 163 22.74 -6.42 16.03
N GLY A 164 21.97 -6.46 14.94
CA GLY A 164 22.15 -5.64 13.75
C GLY A 164 21.49 -6.29 12.53
N ASP A 165 22.31 -6.84 11.65
CA ASP A 165 21.86 -7.47 10.40
C ASP A 165 21.98 -9.00 10.46
N PRO A 166 20.96 -9.74 9.99
CA PRO A 166 21.04 -11.19 9.89
C PRO A 166 22.03 -11.63 8.80
N PRO A 167 22.58 -12.85 8.88
CA PRO A 167 23.55 -13.32 7.90
C PRO A 167 22.93 -13.40 6.50
N ALA A 168 23.60 -12.81 5.51
CA ALA A 168 23.12 -12.72 4.12
C ALA A 168 22.67 -14.07 3.54
N ARG A 169 23.36 -15.17 3.89
CA ARG A 169 23.00 -16.52 3.45
C ARG A 169 21.62 -16.99 3.96
N LEU A 170 21.20 -16.55 5.15
CA LEU A 170 19.89 -16.88 5.71
C LEU A 170 18.81 -15.92 5.20
N VAL A 171 19.18 -14.67 4.91
CA VAL A 171 18.32 -13.72 4.19
C VAL A 171 17.99 -14.24 2.79
N ALA A 172 18.96 -14.79 2.07
CA ALA A 172 18.73 -15.40 0.75
C ALA A 172 17.69 -16.52 0.81
N VAL A 173 17.81 -17.45 1.78
CA VAL A 173 16.81 -18.51 2.01
C VAL A 173 15.43 -17.93 2.33
N ALA A 174 15.36 -16.92 3.20
CA ALA A 174 14.09 -16.25 3.49
C ALA A 174 13.50 -15.55 2.25
N THR A 175 14.34 -15.01 1.38
CA THR A 175 13.92 -14.35 0.14
C THR A 175 13.35 -15.36 -0.84
N GLU A 176 14.03 -16.49 -1.04
CA GLU A 176 13.57 -17.57 -1.93
C GLU A 176 12.22 -18.14 -1.50
N GLU A 177 11.99 -18.28 -0.19
CA GLU A 177 10.74 -18.83 0.33
C GLU A 177 9.59 -17.82 0.35
N LEU A 178 9.87 -16.53 0.48
CA LEU A 178 8.83 -15.52 0.77
C LEU A 178 8.51 -14.59 -0.42
N VAL A 179 9.33 -14.57 -1.47
CA VAL A 179 9.07 -13.71 -2.63
C VAL A 179 8.29 -14.50 -3.69
N GLU A 180 6.96 -14.40 -3.64
CA GLU A 180 6.11 -14.81 -4.74
C GLU A 180 6.14 -13.76 -5.88
N PRO A 181 6.10 -14.17 -7.15
CA PRO A 181 5.94 -13.25 -8.27
C PRO A 181 4.64 -12.46 -8.13
N LEU A 182 4.68 -11.15 -8.41
CA LEU A 182 3.49 -10.30 -8.39
C LEU A 182 2.46 -10.82 -9.41
N ASP A 183 1.29 -11.24 -8.91
CA ASP A 183 0.14 -11.51 -9.76
C ASP A 183 -0.40 -10.18 -10.34
N PRO A 184 -0.54 -10.05 -11.68
CA PRO A 184 -1.10 -8.86 -12.31
C PRO A 184 -2.46 -8.40 -11.77
N VAL A 185 -3.26 -9.31 -11.19
CA VAL A 185 -4.54 -8.98 -10.53
C VAL A 185 -4.34 -8.01 -9.36
N PHE A 186 -3.16 -7.99 -8.74
CA PHE A 186 -2.84 -7.12 -7.62
C PHE A 186 -2.16 -5.81 -8.03
N ALA A 187 -1.87 -5.61 -9.31
CA ALA A 187 -1.16 -4.44 -9.80
C ALA A 187 -1.96 -3.14 -9.67
N VAL A 188 -1.24 -2.06 -9.37
CA VAL A 188 -1.76 -0.70 -9.29
C VAL A 188 -1.94 -0.13 -10.70
N THR A 189 -3.11 0.41 -11.00
CA THR A 189 -3.35 1.09 -12.28
C THR A 189 -3.24 2.60 -12.10
N THR A 190 -2.38 3.26 -12.87
CA THR A 190 -2.28 4.73 -12.87
C THR A 190 -3.38 5.32 -13.73
N ILE A 191 -4.20 6.20 -13.13
CA ILE A 191 -5.27 6.91 -13.83
C ILE A 191 -4.77 8.30 -14.25
N ARG A 192 -4.16 9.02 -13.30
CA ARG A 192 -3.53 10.31 -13.55
C ARG A 192 -2.19 10.37 -12.85
N SER A 193 -1.16 10.77 -13.57
CA SER A 193 0.17 10.98 -12.98
C SER A 193 0.16 12.24 -12.11
N GLY A 194 0.89 12.19 -11.00
CA GLY A 194 1.07 13.33 -10.10
C GLY A 194 2.04 14.38 -10.66
N ALA A 195 2.28 15.42 -9.87
CA ALA A 195 3.28 16.43 -10.18
C ALA A 195 4.69 15.79 -10.33
N PRO A 196 5.56 16.32 -11.22
CA PRO A 196 6.90 15.79 -11.36
C PRO A 196 7.65 15.86 -10.03
N ARG A 197 8.14 14.70 -9.55
CA ARG A 197 8.98 14.66 -8.36
C ARG A 197 10.30 15.36 -8.68
N ARG A 198 10.67 16.39 -7.91
CA ARG A 198 12.02 16.95 -7.98
C ARG A 198 12.99 15.90 -7.44
N ALA A 199 13.92 15.45 -8.28
CA ALA A 199 15.04 14.63 -7.84
C ALA A 199 15.81 15.42 -6.77
N GLY A 200 15.91 14.84 -5.58
CA GLY A 200 16.68 15.37 -4.45
C GLY A 200 18.09 14.82 -4.45
#